data_AF-A0A8T2V8W8-F1
#
_entry.id   AF-A0A8T2V8W8-F1
#
_cell.length_a   1.000
_cell.length_b   1.000
_cell.length_c   1.000
_cell.angle_alpha   90.00
_cell.angle_beta   90.00
_cell.angle_gamma   90.00
#
_symmetry.space_group_name_H-M   'P 1'
#
loop_
_entity.id
_entity.type
_entity.pdbx_description
1 polymer ?
#
loop_
_entity_poly.entity_id
_entity_poly.type
_entity_poly.pdbx_seq_one_letter_code
_entity_poly.pdbx_strand_id
1 'polypeptide(L)'
;MAHETGDVEREILVVIPLFHPFTTLDAIGPYEALHMIPRVTMQFVSTREGEAVTTDIGLLQLISIASFTNLPNPHIIVVRGRPRAFIVINDTALIDWLKKAHITSTYTTSVCTGALAGLLEGLTATTHWEPYGNLAAYGAIPTETCMSFNGESRMSFLLQCIVLGPTSRHGKIITSAGISSGIDMALHLITLLKGEEVAKMVKLLIEYDPQPPYDVGAPSKAGEELVEKTRQFSEYFINTLPAN
;
A
#
# COMPACT_ATOMS: atom_id res chain seq x y z
N MET A 1 -15.16 -31.14 -27.79
CA MET A 1 -14.18 -32.04 -27.15
C MET A 1 -13.54 -31.28 -26.01
N ALA A 2 -13.51 -31.91 -24.85
CA ALA A 2 -13.34 -31.32 -23.53
C ALA A 2 -11.97 -30.66 -23.30
N HIS A 3 -12.00 -29.48 -22.68
CA HIS A 3 -10.95 -29.02 -21.77
C HIS A 3 -11.63 -28.72 -20.43
N GLU A 4 -11.97 -29.79 -19.71
CA GLU A 4 -12.07 -29.72 -18.24
C GLU A 4 -10.66 -29.88 -17.70
N THR A 5 -10.08 -28.77 -17.22
CA THR A 5 -8.90 -28.77 -16.35
C THR A 5 -9.25 -28.02 -15.08
N GLY A 6 -9.94 -28.70 -14.16
CA GLY A 6 -9.42 -28.99 -12.82
C GLY A 6 -8.91 -27.90 -11.87
N ASP A 7 -9.03 -26.61 -12.16
CA ASP A 7 -8.78 -25.57 -11.17
C ASP A 7 -9.96 -24.61 -11.12
N VAL A 8 -10.91 -24.92 -10.22
CA VAL A 8 -11.90 -23.93 -9.79
C VAL A 8 -11.06 -22.86 -9.09
N GLU A 9 -10.64 -21.79 -9.79
CA GLU A 9 -9.71 -20.81 -9.20
C GLU A 9 -10.22 -20.41 -7.80
N ARG A 10 -9.39 -20.21 -6.78
CA ARG A 10 -9.92 -19.79 -5.47
C ARG A 10 -10.32 -18.32 -5.49
N GLU A 11 -11.34 -17.96 -4.71
CA GLU A 11 -11.66 -16.56 -4.42
C GLU A 11 -10.51 -15.92 -3.62
N ILE A 12 -10.06 -14.74 -4.04
CA ILE A 12 -8.95 -14.01 -3.40
C ILE A 12 -9.54 -12.88 -2.55
N LEU A 13 -9.53 -13.10 -1.25
CA LEU A 13 -9.86 -12.07 -0.25
C LEU A 13 -8.69 -11.09 -0.04
N VAL A 14 -8.91 -9.83 -0.41
CA VAL A 14 -7.99 -8.71 -0.17
C VAL A 14 -8.56 -7.85 0.95
N VAL A 15 -7.74 -7.54 1.94
CA VAL A 15 -8.15 -6.76 3.11
C VAL A 15 -7.34 -5.48 3.26
N ILE A 16 -8.06 -4.38 3.46
CA ILE A 16 -7.50 -3.07 3.80
C ILE A 16 -7.88 -2.74 5.24
N PRO A 17 -6.94 -2.84 6.21
CA PRO A 17 -7.22 -2.46 7.59
C PRO A 17 -7.46 -0.95 7.71
N LEU A 18 -8.47 -0.60 8.50
CA LEU A 18 -8.87 0.76 8.84
C LEU A 18 -8.47 1.08 10.29
N PHE A 19 -7.91 2.28 10.48
CA PHE A 19 -7.49 2.88 11.75
C PHE A 19 -7.40 4.41 11.60
N HIS A 20 -7.71 5.17 12.64
CA HIS A 20 -7.87 6.63 12.53
C HIS A 20 -6.57 7.44 12.63
N PRO A 21 -6.51 8.61 11.96
CA PRO A 21 -7.01 8.89 10.62
C PRO A 21 -6.16 8.19 9.55
N PHE A 22 -6.52 8.36 8.28
CA PHE A 22 -5.74 7.83 7.16
C PHE A 22 -5.77 8.72 5.93
N THR A 23 -4.82 8.47 5.04
CA THR A 23 -4.75 9.11 3.73
C THR A 23 -5.60 8.33 2.73
N THR A 24 -6.63 8.97 2.19
CA THR A 24 -7.67 8.31 1.37
C THR A 24 -7.11 7.48 0.22
N LEU A 25 -6.21 8.07 -0.56
CA LEU A 25 -5.72 7.48 -1.80
C LEU A 25 -4.83 6.26 -1.55
N ASP A 26 -4.18 6.16 -0.39
CA ASP A 26 -3.40 4.99 0.02
C ASP A 26 -4.27 3.73 0.14
N ALA A 27 -5.55 3.89 0.48
CA ALA A 27 -6.52 2.80 0.52
C ALA A 27 -7.24 2.63 -0.82
N ILE A 28 -7.73 3.74 -1.40
CA ILE A 28 -8.63 3.69 -2.55
C ILE A 28 -7.89 3.43 -3.87
N GLY A 29 -6.65 3.87 -4.02
CA GLY A 29 -5.85 3.59 -5.22
C GLY A 29 -5.67 2.08 -5.47
N PRO A 30 -5.12 1.32 -4.49
CA PRO A 30 -5.05 -0.13 -4.60
C PRO A 30 -6.42 -0.80 -4.71
N TYR A 31 -7.42 -0.31 -3.96
CA TYR A 31 -8.79 -0.83 -4.03
C TYR A 31 -9.33 -0.79 -5.46
N GLU A 32 -9.21 0.37 -6.13
CA GLU A 32 -9.75 0.59 -7.47
C GLU A 32 -9.14 -0.36 -8.51
N ALA A 33 -7.84 -0.59 -8.44
CA ALA A 33 -7.18 -1.52 -9.37
C ALA A 33 -7.46 -2.99 -9.04
N LEU A 34 -7.43 -3.39 -7.75
CA LEU A 34 -7.56 -4.80 -7.36
C LEU A 34 -8.98 -5.34 -7.50
N HIS A 35 -10.03 -4.53 -7.31
CA HIS A 35 -11.42 -5.00 -7.43
C HIS A 35 -11.79 -5.40 -8.87
N MET A 36 -11.05 -4.89 -9.87
CA MET A 36 -11.26 -5.21 -11.28
C MET A 36 -10.90 -6.67 -11.62
N ILE A 37 -10.15 -7.36 -10.76
CA ILE A 37 -9.80 -8.77 -10.99
C ILE A 37 -11.02 -9.65 -10.70
N PRO A 38 -11.46 -10.51 -11.64
CA PRO A 38 -12.49 -11.48 -11.37
C PRO A 38 -12.15 -12.32 -10.13
N ARG A 39 -13.13 -12.47 -9.23
CA ARG A 39 -13.03 -13.30 -8.02
C ARG A 39 -12.03 -12.77 -6.98
N VAL A 40 -11.67 -11.50 -7.06
CA VAL A 40 -11.15 -10.74 -5.91
C VAL A 40 -12.30 -10.14 -5.14
N THR A 41 -12.30 -10.34 -3.83
CA THR A 41 -13.24 -9.70 -2.91
C THR A 41 -12.46 -8.73 -2.03
N MET A 42 -12.78 -7.45 -2.14
CA MET A 42 -12.20 -6.39 -1.32
C MET A 42 -12.99 -6.24 -0.01
N GLN A 43 -12.30 -6.19 1.12
CA GLN A 43 -12.93 -5.91 2.41
C GLN A 43 -12.15 -4.89 3.23
N PHE A 44 -12.90 -4.01 3.89
CA PHE A 44 -12.37 -3.12 4.91
C PHE A 44 -12.59 -3.75 6.29
N VAL A 45 -11.54 -3.80 7.11
CA VAL A 45 -11.64 -4.33 8.48
C VAL A 45 -11.11 -3.33 9.49
N SER A 46 -11.66 -3.31 10.70
CA SER A 46 -11.18 -2.42 11.78
C SER A 46 -11.16 -3.19 13.10
N THR A 47 -10.98 -2.50 14.22
CA THR A 47 -11.11 -3.10 15.56
C THR A 47 -12.52 -3.65 15.78
N ARG A 48 -13.55 -2.95 15.29
CA ARG A 48 -14.95 -3.38 15.38
C ARG A 48 -15.59 -3.46 14.01
N GLU A 49 -16.50 -4.40 13.84
CA GLU A 49 -17.38 -4.46 12.66
C GLU A 49 -18.35 -3.27 12.66
N GLY A 50 -18.64 -2.70 11.48
CA GLY A 50 -19.47 -1.52 11.32
C GLY A 50 -18.82 -0.20 11.77
N GLU A 51 -17.54 -0.20 12.13
CA GLU A 51 -16.80 1.00 12.50
C GLU A 51 -16.59 1.93 11.30
N ALA A 52 -17.04 3.17 11.43
CA ALA A 52 -16.83 4.23 10.44
C ALA A 52 -15.50 4.93 10.72
N VAL A 53 -14.52 4.72 9.86
CA VAL A 53 -13.19 5.31 9.97
C VAL A 53 -13.06 6.52 9.06
N THR A 54 -12.78 7.68 9.65
CA THR A 54 -12.68 8.96 8.95
C THR A 54 -11.26 9.20 8.44
N THR A 55 -11.18 9.77 7.24
CA THR A 55 -9.95 10.27 6.60
C THR A 55 -9.31 11.41 7.38
N ASP A 56 -8.06 11.69 7.09
CA ASP A 56 -7.27 12.80 7.64
C ASP A 56 -7.94 14.17 7.49
N ILE A 57 -8.64 14.42 6.37
CA ILE A 57 -9.38 15.66 6.12
C ILE A 57 -10.74 15.73 6.85
N GLY A 58 -11.20 14.66 7.49
CA GLY A 58 -12.43 14.66 8.29
C GLY A 58 -13.75 14.51 7.52
N LEU A 59 -13.72 14.45 6.18
CA LEU A 59 -14.94 14.48 5.35
C LEU A 59 -15.39 13.12 4.84
N LEU A 60 -14.45 12.28 4.40
CA LEU A 60 -14.75 10.97 3.86
C LEU A 60 -14.58 9.89 4.94
N GLN A 61 -15.52 8.94 4.97
CA GLN A 61 -15.51 7.79 5.88
C GLN A 61 -15.56 6.49 5.08
N LEU A 62 -14.83 5.49 5.56
CA LEU A 62 -14.96 4.10 5.13
C LEU A 62 -15.50 3.28 6.29
N ILE A 63 -16.41 2.36 5.99
CA ILE A 63 -17.04 1.51 7.01
C ILE A 63 -16.41 0.13 6.93
N SER A 64 -15.94 -0.39 8.07
CA SER A 64 -15.46 -1.76 8.15
C SER A 64 -16.62 -2.75 8.04
N ILE A 65 -16.48 -3.78 7.21
CA ILE A 65 -17.48 -4.85 7.06
C ILE A 65 -17.25 -6.01 8.03
N ALA A 66 -16.07 -6.08 8.66
CA ALA A 66 -15.71 -7.07 9.67
C ALA A 66 -14.68 -6.48 10.64
N SER A 67 -14.52 -7.11 11.80
CA SER A 67 -13.41 -6.81 12.71
C SER A 67 -12.15 -7.62 12.37
N PHE A 68 -11.00 -7.18 12.90
CA PHE A 68 -9.75 -7.93 12.89
C PHE A 68 -9.91 -9.37 13.42
N THR A 69 -10.77 -9.57 14.42
CA THR A 69 -11.03 -10.91 15.01
C THR A 69 -11.88 -11.79 14.10
N ASN A 70 -12.84 -11.20 13.38
CA ASN A 70 -13.78 -11.93 12.53
C ASN A 70 -13.12 -12.31 11.19
N LEU A 71 -12.14 -11.53 10.73
CA LEU A 71 -11.36 -11.82 9.54
C LEU A 71 -9.85 -11.87 9.85
N PRO A 72 -9.36 -12.99 10.41
CA PRO A 72 -7.96 -13.13 10.77
C PRO A 72 -7.05 -13.63 9.63
N ASN A 73 -7.60 -14.17 8.54
CA ASN A 73 -6.84 -14.87 7.49
C ASN A 73 -7.14 -14.35 6.07
N PRO A 74 -6.78 -13.10 5.73
CA PRO A 74 -6.86 -12.62 4.36
C PRO A 74 -5.79 -13.25 3.47
N HIS A 75 -6.04 -13.31 2.15
CA HIS A 75 -5.02 -13.74 1.19
C HIS A 75 -4.02 -12.61 0.92
N ILE A 76 -4.51 -11.37 0.86
CA ILE A 76 -3.69 -10.18 0.61
C ILE A 76 -4.07 -9.11 1.63
N ILE A 77 -3.06 -8.43 2.18
CA ILE A 77 -3.23 -7.29 3.08
C ILE A 77 -2.69 -6.05 2.38
N VAL A 78 -3.42 -4.94 2.40
CA VAL A 78 -2.95 -3.64 1.91
C VAL A 78 -2.96 -2.63 3.05
N VAL A 79 -1.82 -2.44 3.70
CA VAL A 79 -1.65 -1.47 4.79
C VAL A 79 -1.48 -0.07 4.22
N ARG A 80 -2.53 0.73 4.31
CA ARG A 80 -2.53 2.15 3.94
C ARG A 80 -1.67 3.00 4.89
N GLY A 81 -1.27 4.19 4.42
CA GLY A 81 -0.63 5.20 5.26
C GLY A 81 -1.61 6.14 5.95
N ARG A 82 -1.01 6.99 6.78
CA ARG A 82 -1.67 8.05 7.56
C ARG A 82 -0.72 9.22 7.83
N PRO A 83 -1.25 10.41 8.12
CA PRO A 83 -0.47 11.48 8.75
C PRO A 83 -0.08 11.09 10.18
N ARG A 84 0.96 11.74 10.73
CA ARG A 84 1.55 11.39 12.04
C ARG A 84 1.88 9.89 12.12
N ALA A 85 2.59 9.42 11.10
CA ALA A 85 2.83 8.00 10.84
C ALA A 85 3.26 7.20 12.08
N PHE A 86 4.13 7.78 12.92
CA PHE A 86 4.67 7.12 14.10
C PHE A 86 3.62 6.70 15.15
N ILE A 87 2.41 7.27 15.10
CA ILE A 87 1.31 6.84 15.97
C ILE A 87 0.87 5.40 15.63
N VAL A 88 1.03 4.95 14.37
CA VAL A 88 0.64 3.60 13.96
C VAL A 88 1.36 2.51 14.75
N ILE A 89 2.57 2.80 15.24
CA ILE A 89 3.39 1.86 16.01
C ILE A 89 2.78 1.58 17.40
N ASN A 90 1.91 2.47 17.86
CA ASN A 90 1.19 2.31 19.13
C ASN A 90 -0.19 1.65 18.95
N ASP A 91 -0.61 1.36 17.71
CA ASP A 91 -1.86 0.63 17.44
C ASP A 91 -1.63 -0.87 17.62
N THR A 92 -1.70 -1.32 18.88
CA THR A 92 -1.46 -2.72 19.23
C THR A 92 -2.46 -3.67 18.58
N ALA A 93 -3.72 -3.24 18.39
CA ALA A 93 -4.76 -4.06 17.77
C ALA A 93 -4.42 -4.35 16.30
N LEU A 94 -4.04 -3.32 15.56
CA LEU A 94 -3.57 -3.45 14.18
C LEU A 94 -2.31 -4.31 14.11
N ILE A 95 -1.29 -4.01 14.91
CA ILE A 95 0.01 -4.70 14.84
C ILE A 95 -0.13 -6.18 15.19
N ASP A 96 -0.90 -6.52 16.22
CA ASP A 96 -1.12 -7.91 16.62
C ASP A 96 -1.92 -8.68 15.58
N TRP A 97 -2.91 -8.03 14.95
CA TRP A 97 -3.62 -8.62 13.83
C TRP A 97 -2.70 -8.82 12.62
N LEU A 98 -1.92 -7.81 12.22
CA LEU A 98 -0.98 -7.87 11.11
C LEU A 98 0.03 -9.01 11.28
N LYS A 99 0.63 -9.15 12.46
CA LYS A 99 1.56 -10.25 12.75
C LYS A 99 0.93 -11.63 12.55
N LYS A 100 -0.35 -11.80 12.90
CA LYS A 100 -1.07 -13.08 12.76
C LYS A 100 -1.50 -13.31 11.31
N ALA A 101 -2.13 -12.30 10.70
CA ALA A 101 -2.64 -12.37 9.33
C ALA A 101 -1.51 -12.54 8.31
N HIS A 102 -0.34 -11.92 8.54
CA HIS A 102 0.84 -12.06 7.69
C HIS A 102 1.28 -13.51 7.53
N ILE A 103 1.22 -14.32 8.61
CA ILE A 103 1.65 -15.72 8.62
C ILE A 103 0.91 -16.53 7.54
N THR A 104 -0.39 -16.30 7.39
CA THR A 104 -1.25 -17.04 6.47
C THR A 104 -1.44 -16.35 5.12
N SER A 105 -1.19 -15.04 5.03
CA SER A 105 -1.30 -14.28 3.79
C SER A 105 -0.34 -14.78 2.70
N THR A 106 -0.76 -14.59 1.45
CA THR A 106 0.10 -14.71 0.26
C THR A 106 0.97 -13.47 0.13
N TYR A 107 0.37 -12.28 0.27
CA TYR A 107 1.09 -11.01 0.25
C TYR A 107 0.64 -10.10 1.38
N THR A 108 1.60 -9.41 2.00
CA THR A 108 1.36 -8.29 2.91
C THR A 108 2.00 -7.06 2.30
N THR A 109 1.18 -6.09 1.92
CA THR A 109 1.65 -4.93 1.20
C THR A 109 1.38 -3.66 1.97
N SER A 110 2.07 -2.59 1.63
CA SER A 110 1.83 -1.28 2.23
C SER A 110 1.99 -0.16 1.23
N VAL A 111 1.30 0.95 1.48
CA VAL A 111 1.41 2.19 0.72
C VAL A 111 1.82 3.30 1.68
N CYS A 112 2.71 4.18 1.20
CA CYS A 112 3.10 5.39 1.91
C CYS A 112 3.64 5.04 3.30
N THR A 113 3.17 5.73 4.34
CA THR A 113 3.59 5.51 5.72
C THR A 113 3.07 4.20 6.34
N GLY A 114 2.23 3.44 5.62
CA GLY A 114 1.74 2.13 6.06
C GLY A 114 2.86 1.11 6.27
N ALA A 115 4.00 1.28 5.60
CA ALA A 115 5.20 0.47 5.83
C ALA A 115 5.69 0.52 7.29
N LEU A 116 5.43 1.63 8.00
CA LEU A 116 5.83 1.81 9.40
C LEU A 116 4.98 0.99 10.39
N ALA A 117 3.93 0.30 9.93
CA ALA A 117 3.18 -0.65 10.75
C ALA A 117 4.00 -1.93 11.08
N GLY A 118 5.15 -2.13 10.43
CA GLY A 118 6.16 -3.11 10.82
C GLY A 118 6.32 -4.29 9.86
N LEU A 119 6.85 -5.40 10.38
CA LEU A 119 7.25 -6.61 9.64
C LEU A 119 8.46 -6.43 8.70
N LEU A 120 9.25 -5.37 8.89
CA LEU A 120 10.34 -5.00 7.97
C LEU A 120 11.75 -5.36 8.48
N GLU A 121 11.88 -6.08 9.59
CA GLU A 121 13.20 -6.42 10.16
C GLU A 121 14.07 -7.18 9.15
N GLY A 122 15.24 -6.62 8.82
CA GLY A 122 16.18 -7.15 7.83
C GLY A 122 15.70 -7.07 6.37
N LEU A 123 14.56 -6.44 6.10
CA LEU A 123 13.97 -6.35 4.76
C LEU A 123 14.31 -5.05 4.07
N THR A 124 14.58 -5.14 2.77
CA THR A 124 14.57 -3.95 1.93
C THR A 124 13.16 -3.40 1.82
N ALA A 125 12.98 -2.09 2.02
CA ALA A 125 11.66 -1.45 2.01
C ALA A 125 11.74 0.01 1.55
N THR A 126 10.58 0.55 1.16
CA THR A 126 10.36 1.99 0.96
C THR A 126 9.14 2.45 1.77
N THR A 127 8.95 3.77 1.84
CA THR A 127 7.79 4.44 2.47
C THR A 127 7.60 5.81 1.79
N HIS A 128 6.78 6.67 2.36
CA HIS A 128 6.74 8.08 1.96
C HIS A 128 8.12 8.75 2.12
N TRP A 129 8.47 9.70 1.26
CA TRP A 129 9.79 10.32 1.26
C TRP A 129 10.11 11.10 2.55
N GLU A 130 9.10 11.66 3.22
CA GLU A 130 9.29 12.42 4.47
C GLU A 130 9.85 11.55 5.62
N PRO A 131 9.19 10.45 6.04
CA PRO A 131 9.72 9.55 7.07
C PRO A 131 10.67 8.47 6.53
N TYR A 132 11.20 8.63 5.32
CA TYR A 132 12.02 7.61 4.67
C TYR A 132 13.24 7.21 5.51
N GLY A 133 13.94 8.19 6.09
CA GLY A 133 15.09 7.96 6.96
C GLY A 133 14.75 7.17 8.24
N ASN A 134 13.48 7.09 8.63
CA ASN A 134 13.06 6.36 9.81
C ASN A 134 12.96 4.84 9.58
N LEU A 135 12.91 4.36 8.33
CA LEU A 135 12.82 2.93 8.01
C LEU A 135 13.93 2.11 8.70
N ALA A 136 15.16 2.64 8.73
CA ALA A 136 16.30 1.99 9.38
C ALA A 136 16.11 1.81 10.89
N ALA A 137 15.40 2.74 11.55
CA ALA A 137 15.08 2.62 12.98
C ALA A 137 14.08 1.50 13.28
N TYR A 138 13.40 0.96 12.25
CA TYR A 138 12.47 -0.16 12.33
C TYR A 138 13.04 -1.46 11.73
N GLY A 139 14.38 -1.54 11.62
CA GLY A 139 15.08 -2.73 11.15
C GLY A 139 15.07 -2.93 9.64
N ALA A 140 14.45 -2.03 8.87
CA ALA A 140 14.43 -2.11 7.42
C ALA A 140 15.73 -1.60 6.80
N ILE A 141 16.01 -2.05 5.57
CA ILE A 141 17.07 -1.53 4.70
C ILE A 141 16.39 -0.56 3.71
N PRO A 142 16.49 0.77 3.88
CA PRO A 142 15.83 1.70 2.99
C PRO A 142 16.37 1.57 1.55
N THR A 143 15.47 1.54 0.55
CA THR A 143 15.86 1.62 -0.87
C THR A 143 15.06 2.68 -1.61
N GLU A 144 15.74 3.49 -2.43
CA GLU A 144 15.12 4.34 -3.46
C GLU A 144 15.08 3.63 -4.81
N THR A 145 15.68 2.43 -4.89
CA THR A 145 15.70 1.60 -6.08
C THR A 145 14.49 0.68 -6.06
N CYS A 146 13.59 0.92 -7.00
CA CYS A 146 12.39 0.15 -7.27
C CYS A 146 12.74 -0.99 -8.24
N MET A 147 12.05 -2.15 -8.19
CA MET A 147 12.17 -3.12 -9.28
C MET A 147 11.52 -2.57 -10.56
N SER A 148 12.23 -2.67 -11.69
CA SER A 148 11.70 -2.34 -13.02
C SER A 148 10.86 -3.50 -13.55
N PHE A 149 9.72 -3.17 -14.16
CA PHE A 149 8.92 -4.13 -14.90
C PHE A 149 9.67 -4.48 -16.20
N ASN A 150 9.92 -5.77 -16.46
CA ASN A 150 10.49 -6.31 -17.71
C ASN A 150 11.95 -5.91 -18.07
N GLY A 151 12.78 -5.45 -17.13
CA GLY A 151 14.18 -5.11 -17.43
C GLY A 151 14.37 -3.88 -18.32
N GLU A 152 13.28 -3.26 -18.78
CA GLU A 152 13.28 -1.89 -19.28
C GLU A 152 13.17 -0.96 -18.06
N SER A 153 14.14 -0.07 -17.89
CA SER A 153 14.16 0.99 -16.87
C SER A 153 13.06 2.04 -17.09
N ARG A 154 11.82 1.63 -17.35
CA ARG A 154 10.65 2.45 -17.66
C ARG A 154 9.73 2.70 -16.47
N MET A 155 10.23 2.52 -15.24
CA MET A 155 9.67 3.25 -14.09
C MET A 155 10.38 4.60 -13.92
N SER A 156 10.67 5.29 -15.04
CA SER A 156 11.38 6.57 -15.05
C SER A 156 10.48 7.78 -14.77
N PHE A 157 9.15 7.60 -14.69
CA PHE A 157 8.23 8.75 -14.63
C PHE A 157 7.47 8.95 -13.33
N LEU A 158 7.37 7.97 -12.43
CA LEU A 158 6.81 8.17 -11.10
C LEU A 158 7.59 7.28 -10.13
N LEU A 159 8.31 7.87 -9.16
CA LEU A 159 9.06 7.10 -8.17
C LEU A 159 8.08 6.36 -7.25
N GLN A 160 7.75 5.14 -7.67
CA GLN A 160 6.86 4.20 -7.01
C GLN A 160 7.70 2.97 -6.73
N CYS A 161 8.41 3.01 -5.61
CA CYS A 161 9.27 1.90 -5.25
C CYS A 161 8.48 0.73 -4.75
N ILE A 162 8.53 -0.37 -5.49
CA ILE A 162 7.99 -1.66 -5.10
C ILE A 162 9.20 -2.52 -4.77
N VAL A 163 9.24 -3.05 -3.55
CA VAL A 163 10.33 -3.90 -3.06
C VAL A 163 9.80 -5.29 -2.73
N LEU A 164 10.47 -6.33 -3.24
CA LEU A 164 10.19 -7.74 -2.94
C LEU A 164 11.31 -8.31 -2.06
N GLY A 165 10.96 -8.99 -0.97
CA GLY A 165 11.97 -9.62 -0.11
C GLY A 165 12.69 -10.80 -0.81
N PRO A 166 14.02 -10.97 -0.67
CA PRO A 166 14.83 -11.81 -1.55
C PRO A 166 14.79 -13.33 -1.29
N THR A 167 13.92 -13.87 -0.44
CA THR A 167 13.89 -15.33 -0.14
C THR A 167 12.49 -15.83 0.23
N SER A 168 12.27 -17.16 0.19
CA SER A 168 10.97 -17.86 0.25
C SER A 168 10.06 -17.58 1.47
N ARG A 169 10.55 -16.89 2.52
CA ARG A 169 9.71 -16.32 3.60
C ARG A 169 9.52 -14.80 3.51
N HIS A 170 10.45 -14.11 2.86
CA HIS A 170 10.51 -12.64 2.74
C HIS A 170 9.85 -12.11 1.45
N GLY A 171 9.66 -12.94 0.42
CA GLY A 171 9.02 -12.56 -0.85
C GLY A 171 7.53 -12.27 -0.79
N LYS A 172 6.94 -12.23 0.42
CA LYS A 172 5.53 -11.91 0.65
C LYS A 172 5.28 -10.44 0.95
N ILE A 173 6.32 -9.68 1.30
CA ILE A 173 6.17 -8.27 1.68
C ILE A 173 6.44 -7.37 0.48
N ILE A 174 5.52 -6.43 0.23
CA ILE A 174 5.61 -5.45 -0.85
C ILE A 174 5.32 -4.05 -0.28
N THR A 175 6.32 -3.19 -0.21
CA THR A 175 6.11 -1.79 0.21
C THR A 175 6.08 -0.87 -1.01
N SER A 176 5.17 0.10 -1.03
CA SER A 176 5.13 1.19 -2.01
C SER A 176 5.34 2.57 -1.39
N ALA A 177 5.82 3.51 -2.21
CA ALA A 177 6.18 4.86 -1.80
C ALA A 177 4.96 5.77 -1.54
N GLY A 178 5.05 7.07 -1.80
CA GLY A 178 4.00 8.02 -1.46
C GLY A 178 2.68 7.78 -2.20
N ILE A 179 1.57 7.89 -1.46
CA ILE A 179 0.20 8.14 -1.88
C ILE A 179 -0.26 7.44 -3.18
N SER A 180 0.01 8.03 -4.34
CA SER A 180 -0.43 7.52 -5.64
C SER A 180 0.23 6.20 -6.04
N SER A 181 1.38 5.86 -5.44
CA SER A 181 2.11 4.62 -5.73
C SER A 181 1.35 3.33 -5.42
N GLY A 182 0.26 3.41 -4.65
CA GLY A 182 -0.61 2.28 -4.37
C GLY A 182 -1.26 1.68 -5.63
N ILE A 183 -1.51 2.48 -6.67
CA ILE A 183 -2.08 2.00 -7.94
C ILE A 183 -1.07 1.11 -8.66
N ASP A 184 0.19 1.54 -8.76
CA ASP A 184 1.24 0.77 -9.42
C ASP A 184 1.63 -0.48 -8.66
N MET A 185 1.63 -0.41 -7.33
CA MET A 185 1.73 -1.60 -6.47
C MET A 185 0.60 -2.59 -6.76
N ALA A 186 -0.64 -2.12 -6.93
CA ALA A 186 -1.76 -2.98 -7.28
C ALA A 186 -1.63 -3.59 -8.68
N LEU A 187 -1.20 -2.83 -9.69
CA LEU A 187 -0.91 -3.37 -11.03
C LEU A 187 0.20 -4.42 -11.02
N HIS A 188 1.21 -4.24 -10.17
CA HIS A 188 2.24 -5.24 -9.94
C HIS A 188 1.67 -6.50 -9.26
N LEU A 189 0.85 -6.35 -8.23
CA LEU A 189 0.14 -7.48 -7.60
C LEU A 189 -0.73 -8.23 -8.61
N ILE A 190 -1.47 -7.53 -9.47
CA ILE A 190 -2.26 -8.16 -10.54
C ILE A 190 -1.36 -9.01 -11.44
N THR A 191 -0.19 -8.51 -11.80
CA THR A 191 0.80 -9.27 -12.58
C THR A 191 1.22 -10.55 -11.86
N LEU A 192 1.53 -10.46 -10.56
CA LEU A 192 1.93 -11.61 -9.75
C LEU A 192 0.81 -12.65 -9.58
N LEU A 193 -0.44 -12.21 -9.55
CA LEU A 193 -1.60 -13.06 -9.27
C LEU A 193 -2.21 -13.68 -10.54
N LYS A 194 -2.25 -12.92 -11.63
CA LYS A 194 -3.02 -13.24 -12.85
C LYS A 194 -2.22 -13.07 -14.15
N GLY A 195 -0.97 -12.62 -14.06
CA GLY A 195 -0.10 -12.41 -15.21
C GLY A 195 -0.18 -11.00 -15.80
N GLU A 196 0.81 -10.69 -16.64
CA GLU A 196 1.01 -9.35 -17.23
C GLU A 196 -0.16 -8.91 -18.13
N GLU A 197 -0.79 -9.85 -18.85
CA GLU A 197 -1.91 -9.54 -19.73
C GLU A 197 -3.09 -8.94 -18.96
N VAL A 198 -3.47 -9.54 -17.83
CA VAL A 198 -4.56 -9.03 -16.99
C VAL A 198 -4.18 -7.69 -16.38
N ALA A 199 -2.94 -7.48 -15.97
CA ALA A 199 -2.49 -6.17 -15.46
C ALA A 199 -2.60 -5.07 -16.52
N LYS A 200 -2.25 -5.36 -17.79
CA LYS A 200 -2.43 -4.43 -18.92
C LYS A 200 -3.91 -4.15 -19.20
N MET A 201 -4.76 -5.17 -19.13
CA MET A 201 -6.21 -5.01 -19.28
C MET A 201 -6.78 -4.10 -18.19
N VAL A 202 -6.43 -4.32 -16.93
CA VAL A 202 -6.87 -3.47 -15.82
C VAL A 202 -6.36 -2.04 -16.01
N LYS A 203 -5.06 -1.86 -16.28
CA LYS A 203 -4.47 -0.53 -16.54
C LYS A 203 -5.24 0.23 -17.63
N LEU A 204 -5.60 -0.44 -18.72
CA LEU A 204 -6.39 0.14 -19.80
C LEU A 204 -7.84 0.43 -19.37
N LEU A 205 -8.46 -0.48 -18.62
CA LEU A 205 -9.85 -0.36 -18.16
C LEU A 205 -10.06 0.86 -17.24
N ILE A 206 -9.09 1.15 -16.36
CA ILE A 206 -9.12 2.33 -15.48
C ILE A 206 -8.46 3.56 -16.13
N GLU A 207 -8.10 3.50 -17.42
CA GLU A 207 -7.39 4.55 -18.17
C GLU A 207 -6.18 5.12 -17.43
N TYR A 208 -5.41 4.26 -16.75
CA TYR A 208 -4.27 4.68 -15.95
C TYR A 208 -3.05 4.95 -16.83
N ASP A 209 -3.01 6.14 -17.43
CA ASP A 209 -1.90 6.69 -18.21
C ASP A 209 -1.52 8.09 -17.69
N PRO A 210 -0.92 8.19 -16.49
CA PRO A 210 -0.65 9.48 -15.87
C PRO A 210 0.38 10.29 -16.68
N GLN A 211 0.03 11.54 -16.99
CA GLN A 211 0.92 12.55 -17.59
C GLN A 211 0.99 13.79 -16.66
N PRO A 212 1.76 13.72 -15.56
CA PRO A 212 1.82 14.82 -14.59
C PRO A 212 2.32 16.12 -15.24
N PRO A 213 1.69 17.28 -14.95
CA PRO A 213 2.09 18.56 -15.54
C PRO A 213 3.43 19.09 -15.00
N TYR A 214 3.93 18.55 -13.89
CA TYR A 214 5.19 18.94 -13.25
C TYR A 214 6.01 17.70 -12.89
N ASP A 215 7.30 17.68 -13.25
CA ASP A 215 8.21 16.58 -12.94
C ASP A 215 8.87 16.75 -11.55
N VAL A 216 8.04 16.85 -10.51
CA VAL A 216 8.48 17.08 -9.11
C VAL A 216 7.93 16.04 -8.13
N GLY A 217 7.50 14.89 -8.64
CA GLY A 217 6.92 13.79 -7.84
C GLY A 217 7.91 13.06 -6.92
N ALA A 218 9.17 13.50 -6.85
CA ALA A 218 10.19 12.92 -5.98
C ALA A 218 11.23 13.97 -5.55
N PRO A 219 11.86 13.82 -4.37
CA PRO A 219 12.87 14.77 -3.90
C PRO A 219 14.05 14.96 -4.87
N SER A 220 14.49 13.88 -5.50
CA SER A 220 15.57 13.88 -6.51
C SER A 220 15.25 14.68 -7.77
N LYS A 221 13.96 14.93 -8.05
CA LYS A 221 13.48 15.71 -9.20
C LYS A 221 13.06 17.13 -8.82
N ALA A 222 12.63 17.34 -7.57
CA ALA A 222 12.12 18.61 -7.07
C ALA A 222 13.20 19.64 -6.71
N GLY A 223 14.42 19.19 -6.39
CA GLY A 223 15.49 20.07 -5.90
C GLY A 223 15.33 20.45 -4.42
N GLU A 224 16.44 20.79 -3.77
CA GLU A 224 16.50 20.97 -2.31
C GLU A 224 15.55 22.05 -1.79
N GLU A 225 15.45 23.18 -2.51
CA GLU A 225 14.62 24.31 -2.09
C GLU A 225 13.12 23.94 -2.04
N LEU A 226 12.61 23.27 -3.08
CA LEU A 226 11.21 22.87 -3.12
C LEU A 226 10.92 21.79 -2.07
N VAL A 227 11.83 20.82 -1.93
CA VAL A 227 11.72 19.78 -0.89
C VAL A 227 11.61 20.40 0.50
N GLU A 228 12.44 21.38 0.83
CA GLU A 228 12.43 22.03 2.14
C GLU A 228 11.15 22.84 2.37
N LYS A 229 10.69 23.61 1.36
CA LYS A 229 9.39 24.30 1.43
C LYS A 229 8.24 23.32 1.62
N THR A 230 8.28 22.17 0.94
CA THR A 230 7.26 21.14 1.09
C THR A 230 7.27 20.52 2.48
N ARG A 231 8.43 20.29 3.11
CA ARG A 231 8.51 19.84 4.51
C ARG A 231 7.81 20.80 5.45
N GLN A 232 8.11 22.10 5.34
CA GLN A 232 7.50 23.14 6.17
C GLN A 232 5.98 23.22 5.95
N PHE A 233 5.54 23.11 4.70
CA PHE A 233 4.12 23.07 4.35
C PHE A 233 3.42 21.82 4.92
N SER A 234 4.04 20.65 4.81
CA SER A 234 3.53 19.39 5.35
C SER A 234 3.43 19.42 6.87
N GLU A 235 4.47 19.90 7.57
CA GLU A 235 4.44 20.06 9.03
C GLU A 235 3.30 20.97 9.49
N TYR A 236 3.12 22.12 8.83
CA TYR A 236 1.99 23.00 9.11
C TYR A 236 0.65 22.27 8.91
N PHE A 237 0.48 21.61 7.77
CA PHE A 237 -0.74 20.87 7.46
C PHE A 237 -1.03 19.80 8.52
N ILE A 238 -0.05 18.94 8.82
CA ILE A 238 -0.16 17.87 9.82
C ILE A 238 -0.49 18.44 11.21
N ASN A 239 0.08 19.58 11.60
CA ASN A 239 -0.21 20.21 12.89
C ASN A 239 -1.62 20.82 12.97
N THR A 240 -2.23 21.18 11.83
CA THR A 240 -3.62 21.67 11.78
C THR A 240 -4.67 20.57 11.68
N LEU A 241 -4.27 19.32 11.39
CA LEU A 241 -5.21 18.20 11.37
C LEU A 241 -5.81 17.95 12.75
N PRO A 242 -7.09 17.53 12.84
CA PRO A 242 -7.70 17.12 14.10
C PRO A 242 -6.82 16.11 14.85
N ALA A 243 -6.85 16.15 16.18
CA ALA A 243 -6.01 15.31 17.04
C ALA A 243 -6.49 13.85 17.15
N ASN A 244 -7.56 13.49 16.43
CA ASN A 244 -8.28 12.21 16.57
C ASN A 244 -7.38 10.98 16.39
#